data_AF-A0A446CC42-F1
#
_entry.id   AF-A0A446CC42-F1
#
_cell.length_a   1.000
_cell.length_b   1.000
_cell.length_c   1.000
_cell.angle_alpha   90.00
_cell.angle_beta   90.00
_cell.angle_gamma   90.00
#
_symmetry.space_group_name_H-M   'P 1'
#
loop_
_entity.id
_entity.type
_entity.pdbx_description
1 polymer ?
#
loop_
_entity_poly.entity_id
_entity_poly.type
_entity_poly.pdbx_seq_one_letter_code
_entity_poly.pdbx_strand_id
1 'polypeptide(L)'
;MKALATAFMVTATLAGMSAAHADGKTREQVQQELQAARAAGQVSFGELDYPPAAAQQTSLSRGQVQQELQAAKAAGQVTSAELDYPPKAAVSQSAGKSREQVRQELAEAKARGDYSFGELDYPPQGR
;
A
#
# COMPACT_ATOMS: atom_id res chain seq x y z
N MET A 1 -50.51 11.43 26.53
CA MET A 1 -50.23 10.47 27.62
C MET A 1 -48.76 10.61 28.00
N LYS A 2 -48.48 11.10 29.22
CA LYS A 2 -47.15 11.24 29.82
C LYS A 2 -46.71 9.89 30.41
N ALA A 3 -45.45 9.50 30.24
CA ALA A 3 -44.72 8.56 31.12
C ALA A 3 -43.22 8.65 30.78
N LEU A 4 -42.40 9.25 31.65
CA LEU A 4 -41.49 8.58 32.62
C LEU A 4 -40.16 8.17 31.95
N ALA A 5 -39.12 9.01 31.96
CA ALA A 5 -38.17 9.24 33.06
C ALA A 5 -37.34 8.00 33.44
N THR A 6 -36.08 7.93 33.00
CA THR A 6 -34.99 7.36 33.80
C THR A 6 -33.66 7.99 33.36
N ALA A 7 -33.09 8.80 34.25
CA ALA A 7 -31.77 9.38 34.12
C ALA A 7 -30.72 8.37 34.59
N PHE A 8 -29.57 8.31 33.92
CA PHE A 8 -28.36 7.73 34.48
C PHE A 8 -27.19 8.65 34.14
N MET A 9 -26.96 9.65 35.00
CA MET A 9 -25.70 10.38 35.06
C MET A 9 -24.69 9.47 35.79
N VAL A 10 -23.64 9.05 35.11
CA VAL A 10 -22.42 8.57 35.76
C VAL A 10 -21.31 9.54 35.40
N THR A 11 -21.24 10.63 36.16
CA THR A 11 -20.09 11.52 36.21
C THR A 11 -19.19 11.05 37.35
N ALA A 12 -18.16 10.27 37.01
CA ALA A 12 -17.03 10.01 37.89
C ALA A 12 -15.82 10.81 37.39
N THR A 13 -15.72 12.07 37.81
CA THR A 13 -14.49 12.86 37.69
C THR A 13 -13.55 12.44 38.82
N LEU A 14 -12.54 11.62 38.53
CA LEU A 14 -11.46 11.39 39.47
C LEU A 14 -10.31 12.35 39.16
N ALA A 15 -10.22 13.39 39.98
CA ALA A 15 -9.18 14.41 39.95
C ALA A 15 -7.80 13.79 40.19
N GLY A 16 -6.84 14.09 39.31
CA GLY A 16 -5.43 13.94 39.62
C GLY A 16 -4.95 15.12 40.45
N MET A 17 -4.34 14.87 41.62
CA MET A 17 -3.23 15.66 42.15
C MET A 17 -2.58 14.99 43.39
N SER A 18 -1.24 15.11 43.46
CA SER A 18 -0.33 14.97 44.62
C SER A 18 0.33 13.62 44.96
N ALA A 19 1.55 13.48 44.44
CA ALA A 19 2.82 13.30 45.17
C ALA A 19 3.03 12.12 46.17
N ALA A 20 3.89 11.19 45.73
CA ALA A 20 5.06 10.69 46.49
C ALA A 20 4.83 9.90 47.79
N HIS A 21 3.83 9.03 47.82
CA HIS A 21 4.07 7.64 48.19
C HIS A 21 3.60 6.84 46.97
N ALA A 22 4.37 5.86 46.49
CA ALA A 22 3.88 5.03 45.38
C ALA A 22 2.74 4.17 45.93
N ASP A 23 1.52 4.73 45.97
CA ASP A 23 0.28 4.00 46.18
C ASP A 23 0.23 2.92 45.11
N GLY A 24 0.69 1.73 45.48
CA GLY A 24 0.63 0.56 44.62
C GLY A 24 -0.83 0.30 44.27
N LYS A 25 -1.06 -0.18 43.04
CA LYS A 25 -2.40 -0.64 42.63
C LYS A 25 -2.99 -1.54 43.72
N THR A 26 -4.26 -1.32 44.07
CA THR A 26 -4.92 -2.20 45.04
C THR A 26 -5.02 -3.61 44.46
N ARG A 27 -5.17 -4.62 45.32
CA ARG A 27 -5.29 -6.02 44.87
C ARG A 27 -6.44 -6.20 43.88
N GLU A 28 -7.53 -5.49 44.09
CA GLU A 28 -8.71 -5.49 43.23
C GLU A 28 -8.39 -4.90 41.85
N GLN A 29 -7.67 -3.78 41.80
CA GLN A 29 -7.25 -3.14 40.55
C GLN A 29 -6.32 -4.07 39.74
N VAL A 30 -5.36 -4.72 40.40
CA VAL A 30 -4.46 -5.68 39.76
C VAL A 30 -5.23 -6.89 39.20
N GLN A 31 -6.24 -7.39 39.93
CA GLN A 31 -7.07 -8.50 39.45
C GLN A 31 -7.90 -8.13 38.22
N GLN A 32 -8.48 -6.93 38.21
CA GLN A 32 -9.24 -6.42 37.06
C GLN A 32 -8.34 -6.27 35.82
N GLU A 33 -7.14 -5.71 36.00
CA GLU A 33 -6.17 -5.57 34.91
C GLU A 33 -5.69 -6.93 34.40
N LEU A 34 -5.42 -7.88 35.29
CA LEU A 34 -5.05 -9.23 34.92
C LEU A 34 -6.18 -9.92 34.14
N GLN A 35 -7.43 -9.73 34.54
CA GLN A 35 -8.59 -10.26 33.83
C GLN A 35 -8.73 -9.64 32.43
N ALA A 36 -8.56 -8.32 32.32
CA ALA A 36 -8.59 -7.62 31.05
C ALA A 36 -7.44 -8.06 30.11
N ALA A 37 -6.23 -8.19 30.63
CA ALA A 37 -5.05 -8.63 29.88
C ALA A 37 -5.20 -10.09 29.40
N ARG A 38 -5.82 -10.96 30.21
CA ARG A 38 -6.18 -12.33 29.79
C ARG A 38 -7.21 -12.32 28.66
N ALA A 39 -8.26 -11.51 28.77
CA ALA A 39 -9.28 -11.37 27.73
C ALA A 39 -8.70 -10.80 26.42
N ALA A 40 -7.72 -9.92 26.53
CA ALA A 40 -6.99 -9.35 25.39
C ALA A 40 -5.89 -10.28 24.82
N GLY A 41 -5.68 -11.46 25.38
CA GLY A 41 -4.63 -12.40 24.94
C GLY A 41 -3.20 -11.91 25.22
N GLN A 42 -3.04 -10.93 26.12
CA GLN A 42 -1.75 -10.32 26.47
C GLN A 42 -1.00 -11.10 27.56
N VAL A 43 -1.60 -12.18 28.08
CA VAL A 43 -1.01 -13.04 29.10
C VAL A 43 -0.96 -14.46 28.55
N SER A 44 0.22 -15.06 28.62
CA SER A 44 0.48 -16.45 28.21
C SER A 44 0.54 -17.39 29.41
N PHE A 45 0.20 -18.67 29.22
CA PHE A 45 0.27 -19.72 30.24
C PHE A 45 1.13 -20.89 29.73
N GLY A 46 2.08 -21.34 30.56
CA GLY A 46 2.98 -22.44 30.24
C GLY A 46 4.30 -22.01 29.61
N GLU A 47 5.12 -23.00 29.26
CA GLU A 47 6.53 -22.81 28.86
C GLU A 47 6.71 -22.43 27.37
N LEU A 48 5.65 -22.48 26.56
CA LEU A 48 5.76 -22.49 25.09
C LEU A 48 5.34 -21.19 24.40
N ASP A 49 4.66 -20.28 25.09
CA ASP A 49 4.00 -19.13 24.47
C ASP A 49 4.48 -17.80 25.07
N TYR A 50 5.72 -17.71 25.57
CA TYR A 50 6.31 -16.45 26.03
C TYR A 50 7.33 -15.92 25.00
N PRO A 51 7.15 -14.69 24.49
CA PRO A 51 6.05 -13.75 24.76
C PRO A 51 4.74 -14.17 24.06
N PRO A 52 3.57 -13.72 24.57
CA PRO A 52 2.29 -13.96 23.89
C PRO A 52 2.33 -13.42 22.46
N ALA A 53 1.71 -14.15 21.52
CA ALA A 53 1.66 -13.75 20.13
C ALA A 53 1.04 -12.35 20.00
N ALA A 54 1.79 -11.41 19.44
CA ALA A 54 1.27 -10.08 19.19
C ALA A 54 0.13 -10.15 18.16
N ALA A 55 -1.03 -9.60 18.51
CA ALA A 55 -2.11 -9.43 17.55
C ALA A 55 -1.60 -8.54 16.40
N GLN A 56 -1.52 -9.11 15.18
CA GLN A 56 -1.16 -8.35 13.99
C GLN A 56 -2.26 -7.32 13.71
N GLN A 57 -1.99 -6.06 14.03
CA GLN A 57 -2.85 -4.93 13.69
C GLN A 57 -2.66 -4.62 12.19
N THR A 58 -3.27 -5.41 11.31
CA THR A 58 -3.31 -5.08 9.88
C THR A 58 -4.45 -4.09 9.65
N SER A 59 -4.14 -2.94 9.05
CA SER A 59 -5.17 -1.93 8.70
C SER A 59 -6.08 -2.38 7.56
N LEU A 60 -5.65 -3.34 6.74
CA LEU A 60 -6.39 -3.84 5.58
C LEU A 60 -6.98 -5.22 5.85
N SER A 61 -8.26 -5.38 5.49
CA SER A 61 -8.90 -6.68 5.37
C SER A 61 -8.34 -7.46 4.18
N ARG A 62 -8.47 -8.79 4.20
CA ARG A 62 -8.09 -9.65 3.06
C ARG A 62 -8.78 -9.24 1.76
N GLY A 63 -10.04 -8.80 1.84
CA GLY A 63 -10.80 -8.33 0.68
C GLY A 63 -10.20 -7.08 0.04
N GLN A 64 -9.79 -6.11 0.86
CA GLN A 64 -9.12 -4.89 0.38
C GLN A 64 -7.78 -5.20 -0.30
N VAL A 65 -6.97 -6.08 0.30
CA VAL A 65 -5.69 -6.51 -0.30
C VAL A 65 -5.89 -7.19 -1.66
N GLN A 66 -6.91 -8.05 -1.78
CA GLN A 66 -7.23 -8.70 -3.06
C GLN A 66 -7.67 -7.69 -4.13
N GLN A 67 -8.49 -6.71 -3.74
CA GLN A 67 -8.96 -5.66 -4.63
C GLN A 67 -7.79 -4.77 -5.11
N GLU A 68 -6.90 -4.38 -4.21
CA GLU A 68 -5.70 -3.59 -4.53
C GLU A 68 -4.76 -4.37 -5.44
N LEU A 69 -4.52 -5.66 -5.15
CA LEU A 69 -3.72 -6.52 -6.01
C LEU A 69 -4.32 -6.65 -7.42
N GLN A 70 -5.64 -6.79 -7.53
CA GLN A 70 -6.32 -6.84 -8.83
C GLN A 70 -6.18 -5.52 -9.59
N ALA A 71 -6.32 -4.38 -8.91
CA ALA A 71 -6.13 -3.06 -9.51
C ALA A 71 -4.68 -2.87 -9.99
N ALA A 72 -3.70 -3.26 -9.19
CA ALA A 72 -2.28 -3.16 -9.53
C ALA A 72 -1.92 -4.06 -10.74
N LYS A 73 -2.49 -5.27 -10.81
CA LYS A 73 -2.36 -6.15 -11.98
C LYS A 73 -2.98 -5.51 -13.23
N ALA A 74 -4.18 -4.96 -13.14
CA ALA A 74 -4.85 -4.28 -14.25
C ALA A 74 -4.06 -3.04 -14.73
N ALA A 75 -3.40 -2.34 -13.81
CA ALA A 75 -2.54 -1.20 -14.10
C ALA A 75 -1.14 -1.59 -14.65
N GLY A 76 -0.83 -2.89 -14.76
CA GLY A 76 0.49 -3.37 -15.19
C GLY A 76 1.62 -3.09 -14.20
N GLN A 77 1.29 -2.83 -12.93
CA GLN A 77 2.25 -2.54 -11.86
C GLN A 77 2.86 -3.81 -11.24
N VAL A 78 2.27 -4.98 -11.54
CA VAL A 78 2.72 -6.28 -11.02
C VAL A 78 3.25 -7.12 -12.17
N THR A 79 4.50 -7.58 -12.04
CA THR A 79 5.15 -8.45 -13.02
C THR A 79 4.94 -9.91 -12.65
N SER A 80 4.83 -10.79 -13.65
CA SER A 80 4.63 -12.23 -13.45
C SER A 80 5.89 -13.05 -13.71
N ALA A 81 6.92 -12.44 -14.30
CA ALA A 81 8.14 -13.10 -14.74
C ALA A 81 9.38 -12.47 -14.08
N GLU A 82 10.39 -13.29 -13.84
CA GLU A 82 11.60 -12.93 -13.07
C GLU A 82 12.45 -11.83 -13.74
N LEU A 83 12.30 -11.65 -15.06
CA LEU A 83 13.08 -10.70 -15.85
C LEU A 83 12.33 -9.40 -16.19
N ASP A 84 11.07 -9.25 -15.77
CA ASP A 84 10.21 -8.11 -16.15
C ASP A 84 10.30 -6.92 -15.18
N TYR A 85 11.34 -6.83 -14.35
CA TYR A 85 11.55 -5.69 -13.45
C TYR A 85 12.45 -4.60 -14.06
N PRO A 86 12.06 -3.31 -13.99
CA PRO A 86 10.83 -2.80 -13.41
C PRO A 86 9.61 -3.10 -14.29
N PRO A 87 8.39 -3.19 -13.71
CA PRO A 87 7.17 -3.37 -14.48
C PRO A 87 7.16 -2.33 -15.58
N LYS A 88 7.17 -2.78 -16.83
CA LYS A 88 6.85 -1.88 -17.94
C LYS A 88 5.44 -1.44 -17.62
N ALA A 89 5.29 -0.17 -17.21
CA ALA A 89 3.99 0.46 -17.14
C ALA A 89 3.26 0.09 -18.43
N ALA A 90 1.93 0.00 -18.40
CA ALA A 90 1.17 0.05 -19.64
C ALA A 90 1.45 1.42 -20.26
N VAL A 91 2.64 1.58 -20.86
CA VAL A 91 2.94 2.58 -21.85
C VAL A 91 1.88 2.23 -22.86
N SER A 92 0.81 3.04 -22.90
CA SER A 92 0.04 3.22 -24.12
C SER A 92 1.07 3.14 -25.19
N GLN A 93 1.06 2.04 -25.96
CA GLN A 93 2.03 1.83 -27.01
C GLN A 93 1.95 3.13 -27.79
N SER A 94 2.91 4.04 -27.57
CA SER A 94 2.96 5.30 -28.28
C SER A 94 3.20 4.77 -29.66
N ALA A 95 2.12 4.66 -30.44
CA ALA A 95 2.07 3.76 -31.56
C ALA A 95 3.26 4.14 -32.42
N GLY A 96 4.32 3.34 -32.34
CA GLY A 96 5.51 3.59 -33.11
C GLY A 96 5.06 3.60 -34.56
N LYS A 97 5.73 4.38 -35.39
CA LYS A 97 5.37 4.44 -36.81
C LYS A 97 5.20 3.02 -37.34
N SER A 98 4.07 2.75 -37.99
CA SER A 98 3.87 1.46 -38.63
C SER A 98 4.96 1.23 -39.67
N ARG A 99 5.22 -0.03 -40.03
CA ARG A 99 6.19 -0.33 -41.10
C ARG A 99 5.85 0.42 -42.39
N GLU A 100 4.57 0.56 -42.67
CA GLU A 100 4.05 1.35 -43.80
C GLU A 100 4.40 2.84 -43.67
N GLN A 101 4.20 3.45 -42.50
CA GLN A 101 4.59 4.86 -42.27
C GLN A 101 6.09 5.09 -42.42
N VAL A 102 6.91 4.18 -41.88
CA VAL A 102 8.38 4.25 -42.03
C VAL A 102 8.80 4.13 -43.50
N ARG A 103 8.15 3.24 -44.27
CA ARG A 103 8.42 3.09 -45.71
C ARG A 103 8.03 4.34 -46.50
N GLN A 104 6.92 4.97 -46.14
CA GLN A 104 6.47 6.20 -46.78
C GLN A 104 7.45 7.34 -46.53
N GLU A 105 7.85 7.56 -45.28
CA GLU A 105 8.84 8.60 -44.94
C GLU A 105 10.19 8.36 -45.62
N LEU A 106 10.62 7.10 -45.73
CA LEU A 106 11.83 6.75 -46.46
C LEU A 106 11.72 7.10 -47.95
N ALA A 107 10.57 6.84 -48.58
CA ALA A 107 10.33 7.22 -49.97
C ALA A 107 10.32 8.74 -50.15
N GLU A 108 9.71 9.48 -49.23
CA GLU A 108 9.69 10.94 -49.22
C GLU A 108 11.09 11.55 -49.02
N ALA A 109 11.91 10.98 -48.13
CA ALA A 109 13.30 11.40 -47.93
C ALA A 109 14.14 11.14 -49.20
N LYS A 110 13.95 10.00 -49.86
CA LYS A 110 14.60 9.69 -51.14
C LYS A 110 14.19 10.67 -52.25
N ALA A 111 12.90 11.03 -52.31
CA ALA A 111 12.40 11.99 -53.30
C ALA A 111 12.95 13.41 -53.08
N ARG A 112 13.18 13.80 -51.81
CA ARG A 112 13.78 15.10 -51.44
C ARG A 112 15.30 15.14 -51.59
N GLY A 113 15.95 14.00 -51.78
CA GLY A 113 17.41 13.92 -51.81
C GLY A 113 18.07 13.97 -50.44
N ASP A 114 17.28 13.87 -49.35
CA ASP A 114 17.76 13.81 -47.96
C ASP A 114 18.39 12.45 -47.61
N TYR A 115 18.52 11.56 -48.59
CA TYR A 115 19.02 10.19 -48.44
C TYR A 115 20.11 9.92 -49.49
N SER A 116 21.32 9.62 -49.03
CA SER A 116 22.47 9.30 -49.88
C SER A 116 22.88 7.82 -49.74
N PHE A 117 23.44 7.23 -50.80
CA PHE A 117 23.97 5.88 -50.79
C PHE A 117 25.50 5.90 -50.97
N GLY A 118 26.23 5.24 -50.06
CA GLY A 118 27.69 5.11 -50.13
C GLY A 118 28.45 5.98 -49.13
N GLU A 119 29.73 5.64 -48.93
CA GLU A 119 30.64 6.26 -47.94
C GLU A 119 31.12 7.67 -48.33
N LEU A 120 31.00 8.04 -49.61
CA LEU A 120 31.62 9.25 -50.16
C LEU A 120 30.72 10.50 -50.14
N ASP A 121 29.41 10.33 -49.94
CA ASP A 121 28.40 11.39 -50.05
C ASP A 121 27.55 11.52 -48.77
N TYR A 122 28.13 11.19 -47.61
CA TYR A 122 27.50 11.38 -46.30
C TYR A 122 28.15 12.53 -45.52
N PRO A 123 27.38 13.49 -44.96
CA PRO A 123 25.93 13.63 -45.04
C PRO A 123 25.46 14.24 -46.38
N PRO A 124 24.21 13.96 -46.83
CA PRO A 124 23.67 14.55 -48.05
C PRO A 124 23.65 16.07 -47.94
N GLN A 125 24.28 16.75 -48.91
CA GLN A 125 24.23 18.22 -48.99
C GLN A 125 22.93 18.59 -49.70
N GLY A 126 21.90 18.91 -48.90
CA GLY A 126 20.61 19.38 -49.40
C GLY A 126 20.78 20.59 -50.33
N ARG A 127 19.89 20.72 -51.32
CA ARG A 127 19.81 21.92 -52.16
C ARG A 127 19.10 23.05 -51.45
#